data_AF-A0A2G9S3Y7-F1
#
_entry.id   AF-A0A2G9S3Y7-F1
#
_cell.length_a   1.000
_cell.length_b   1.000
_cell.length_c   1.000
_cell.angle_alpha   90.00
_cell.angle_beta   90.00
_cell.angle_gamma   90.00
#
_symmetry.space_group_name_H-M   'P 1'
#
loop_
_entity.id
_entity.type
_entity.pdbx_description
1 polymer ?
#
loop_
_entity_poly.entity_id
_entity_poly.type
_entity_poly.pdbx_seq_one_letter_code
_entity_poly.pdbx_strand_id
1 'polypeptide(L)'
;MKNELNPLYDETFDFLVTPEQCEVSGACVLLTVFDHDTLLSNELEGEAFLDLADVPGLKDDTVTNIPQKRLALSHPKHNGDRILQLLECRRSEKEAVLFVKLRRQRARQSRESER
;
A
#
# COMPACT_ATOMS: atom_id res chain seq x y z
N MET A 1 10.26 6.55 18.70
CA MET A 1 10.74 7.53 17.72
C MET A 1 9.64 8.57 17.52
N LYS A 2 9.90 9.85 17.79
CA LYS A 2 8.97 10.94 17.49
C LYS A 2 9.77 12.04 16.78
N ASN A 3 9.23 12.58 15.68
CA ASN A 3 9.76 13.70 14.90
C ASN A 3 11.08 13.43 14.13
N GLU A 4 11.17 12.32 13.38
CA GLU A 4 12.29 12.08 12.45
C GLU A 4 11.77 11.99 11.01
N LEU A 5 12.43 12.70 10.09
CA LEU A 5 12.06 12.74 8.66
C LEU A 5 12.46 11.47 7.89
N ASN A 6 13.38 10.66 8.45
CA ASN A 6 13.84 9.39 7.87
C ASN A 6 13.80 8.29 8.94
N PRO A 7 12.62 7.94 9.46
CA PRO A 7 12.50 7.00 10.55
C PRO A 7 12.97 5.60 10.12
N LEU A 8 13.84 4.99 10.92
CA LEU A 8 14.17 3.57 10.82
C LEU A 8 13.27 2.81 11.80
N TYR A 9 12.15 2.27 11.33
CA TYR A 9 11.18 1.59 12.19
C TYR A 9 11.74 0.28 12.79
N ASP A 10 12.51 -0.48 12.00
CA ASP A 10 13.03 -1.81 12.38
C ASP A 10 11.91 -2.75 12.90
N GLU A 11 10.76 -2.70 12.21
CA GLU A 11 9.57 -3.48 12.54
C GLU A 11 9.40 -4.67 11.58
N THR A 12 8.87 -5.77 12.12
CA THR A 12 8.53 -6.99 11.36
C THR A 12 7.02 -7.13 11.28
N PHE A 13 6.52 -7.47 10.10
CA PHE A 13 5.11 -7.75 9.84
C PHE A 13 4.94 -9.19 9.38
N ASP A 14 4.15 -9.97 10.12
CA ASP A 14 3.86 -11.37 9.79
C ASP A 14 2.46 -11.50 9.17
N PHE A 15 2.37 -12.21 8.04
CA PHE A 15 1.13 -12.45 7.32
C PHE A 15 0.92 -13.95 7.13
N LEU A 16 -0.30 -14.42 7.37
CA LEU A 16 -0.70 -15.79 7.08
C LEU A 16 -1.24 -15.85 5.64
N VAL A 17 -0.36 -16.15 4.69
CA VAL A 17 -0.67 -16.30 3.26
C VAL A 17 -0.11 -17.60 2.73
N THR A 18 -0.81 -18.25 1.80
CA THR A 18 -0.31 -19.45 1.13
C THR A 18 0.57 -19.06 -0.07
N PRO A 19 1.51 -19.93 -0.50
CA PRO A 19 2.31 -19.67 -1.70
C PRO A 19 1.46 -19.36 -2.93
N GLU A 20 0.34 -20.07 -3.11
CA GLU A 20 -0.56 -19.88 -4.25
C GLU A 20 -1.22 -18.49 -4.25
N GLN A 21 -1.52 -17.94 -3.07
CA GLN A 21 -2.08 -16.57 -2.96
C GLN A 21 -1.06 -15.52 -3.36
N CYS A 22 0.22 -15.74 -3.03
CA CYS A 22 1.32 -14.85 -3.40
C CYS A 22 1.64 -14.87 -4.90
N GLU A 23 1.29 -15.95 -5.61
CA GLU A 23 1.50 -16.08 -7.06
C GLU A 23 0.36 -15.49 -7.90
N VAL A 24 -0.76 -15.09 -7.28
CA VAL A 24 -1.87 -14.47 -8.01
C VAL A 24 -1.41 -13.15 -8.63
N SER A 25 -1.73 -12.96 -9.91
CA SER A 25 -1.41 -11.72 -10.62
C SER A 25 -1.98 -10.49 -9.89
N GLY A 26 -1.10 -9.55 -9.53
CA GLY A 26 -1.44 -8.34 -8.78
C GLY A 26 -1.47 -8.52 -7.26
N ALA A 27 -1.12 -9.70 -6.73
CA ALA A 27 -0.95 -9.89 -5.30
C ALA A 27 0.23 -9.06 -4.79
N CYS A 28 -0.03 -8.15 -3.85
CA CYS A 28 0.99 -7.24 -3.34
C CYS A 28 0.72 -6.85 -1.89
N VAL A 29 1.77 -6.44 -1.19
CA VAL A 29 1.67 -5.68 0.06
C VAL A 29 1.58 -4.20 -0.30
N LEU A 30 0.51 -3.55 0.16
CA LEU A 30 0.36 -2.10 0.14
C LEU A 30 0.83 -1.52 1.48
N LEU A 31 1.92 -0.78 1.44
CA LEU A 31 2.41 0.01 2.56
C LEU A 31 1.87 1.43 2.42
N THR A 32 1.28 1.97 3.48
CA THR A 32 0.77 3.34 3.52
C THR A 32 1.45 4.11 4.64
N VAL A 33 2.14 5.19 4.30
CA VAL A 33 2.84 6.05 5.25
C VAL A 33 1.97 7.26 5.53
N PHE A 34 1.78 7.55 6.81
CA PHE A 34 1.07 8.73 7.27
C PHE A 34 2.01 9.61 8.10
N ASP A 35 1.87 10.92 7.95
CA ASP A 35 2.31 11.85 8.98
C ASP A 35 1.29 11.83 10.13
N HIS A 36 1.77 11.53 11.33
CA HIS A 36 0.91 11.31 12.48
C HIS A 36 0.81 12.59 13.30
N ASP A 37 -0.34 13.26 13.18
CA ASP A 37 -0.70 14.38 14.03
C ASP A 37 -1.52 13.88 15.24
N THR A 38 -1.10 14.26 16.44
CA THR A 38 -1.78 13.90 17.69
C THR A 38 -3.05 14.71 17.97
N LEU A 39 -3.24 15.85 17.28
CA LEU A 39 -4.33 16.80 17.49
C LEU A 39 -5.31 16.86 16.31
N LEU A 40 -4.82 16.72 15.08
CA LEU A 40 -5.63 16.72 13.86
C LEU A 40 -5.78 15.31 13.27
N SER A 41 -6.10 15.22 11.98
CA SER A 41 -6.17 13.96 11.25
C SER A 41 -4.81 13.62 10.65
N ASN A 42 -4.42 12.36 10.69
CA ASN A 42 -3.25 11.86 9.97
C ASN A 42 -3.28 12.24 8.48
N GLU A 43 -2.18 12.80 7.99
CA GLU A 43 -1.99 13.18 6.60
C GLU A 43 -1.30 12.04 5.84
N LEU A 44 -1.70 11.79 4.60
CA LEU A 44 -1.08 10.74 3.79
C LEU A 44 0.24 11.27 3.20
N GLU A 45 1.36 10.65 3.57
CA GLU A 45 2.69 10.95 3.00
C GLU A 45 3.05 10.04 1.83
N GLY A 46 2.34 8.93 1.64
CA GLY A 46 2.42 8.15 0.41
C GLY A 46 2.11 6.67 0.56
N GLU A 47 2.05 6.00 -0.58
CA GLU A 47 1.79 4.57 -0.72
C GLU A 47 2.93 3.91 -1.51
N ALA A 48 3.39 2.76 -1.03
CA ALA A 48 4.36 1.90 -1.69
C ALA A 48 3.77 0.50 -1.90
N PHE A 49 4.11 -0.13 -3.01
CA PHE A 49 3.61 -1.45 -3.39
C PHE A 49 4.78 -2.42 -3.51
N LEU A 50 4.65 -3.57 -2.85
CA LEU A 50 5.58 -4.69 -2.95
C LEU A 50 4.84 -5.87 -3.59
N ASP A 51 5.18 -6.21 -4.83
CA ASP A 51 4.67 -7.43 -5.46
C ASP A 51 5.10 -8.65 -4.63
N LEU A 52 4.15 -9.54 -4.32
CA LEU A 52 4.42 -10.76 -3.57
C LEU A 52 5.26 -11.76 -4.38
N ALA A 53 5.21 -11.69 -5.72
CA ALA A 53 6.07 -12.48 -6.58
C ALA A 53 7.56 -12.10 -6.47
N ASP A 54 7.86 -10.87 -6.01
CA ASP A 54 9.23 -10.39 -5.80
C ASP A 54 9.79 -10.78 -4.42
N VAL A 55 9.01 -11.43 -3.56
CA VAL A 55 9.44 -11.81 -2.20
C VAL A 55 10.38 -13.01 -2.27
N PRO A 56 11.67 -12.88 -1.88
CA PRO A 56 12.60 -13.99 -1.88
C PRO A 56 12.16 -15.08 -0.90
N GLY A 57 12.38 -16.34 -1.25
CA GLY A 57 12.08 -17.47 -0.37
C GLY A 57 10.68 -18.05 -0.52
N LEU A 58 9.82 -17.44 -1.35
CA LEU A 58 8.48 -17.98 -1.63
C LEU A 58 8.53 -19.26 -2.47
N LYS A 59 9.56 -19.42 -3.32
CA LYS A 59 9.74 -20.57 -4.22
C LYS A 59 10.96 -21.43 -3.90
N ASP A 60 11.98 -20.83 -3.27
CA ASP A 60 13.27 -21.46 -3.02
C ASP A 60 13.63 -21.36 -1.53
N ASP A 61 13.71 -22.51 -0.85
CA ASP A 61 13.99 -22.61 0.60
C ASP A 61 15.42 -22.20 1.03
N THR A 62 16.24 -21.69 0.11
CA THR A 62 17.69 -21.51 0.33
C THR A 62 18.12 -20.05 0.46
N VAL A 63 17.17 -19.12 0.64
CA VAL A 63 17.50 -17.69 0.76
C VAL A 63 18.16 -17.39 2.11
N THR A 64 19.48 -17.21 2.07
CA THR A 64 20.31 -16.87 3.25
C THR A 64 20.59 -15.37 3.37
N ASN A 65 20.36 -14.60 2.31
CA ASN A 65 20.60 -13.16 2.29
C ASN A 65 19.49 -12.46 1.50
N ILE A 66 18.67 -11.65 2.19
CA ILE A 66 17.57 -10.90 1.58
C ILE A 66 18.05 -9.47 1.33
N PRO A 67 18.18 -9.02 0.07
CA PRO A 67 18.59 -7.66 -0.22
C PRO A 67 17.52 -6.66 0.22
N GLN A 68 17.94 -5.50 0.71
CA GLN A 68 17.03 -4.40 0.97
C GLN A 68 16.40 -3.90 -0.34
N LYS A 69 15.06 -3.82 -0.37
CA LYS A 69 14.33 -3.26 -1.50
C LYS A 69 13.94 -1.80 -1.22
N ARG A 70 14.23 -0.92 -2.17
CA ARG A 70 13.80 0.49 -2.13
C ARG A 70 12.50 0.62 -2.90
N LEU A 71 11.42 1.00 -2.22
CA LEU A 71 10.12 1.23 -2.82
C LEU A 71 9.87 2.74 -2.91
N ALA A 72 9.40 3.21 -4.07
CA ALA A 72 9.02 4.60 -4.23
C ALA A 72 7.65 4.84 -3.58
N LEU A 73 7.54 5.95 -2.84
CA LEU A 73 6.25 6.43 -2.36
C LEU A 73 5.54 7.15 -3.50
N SER A 74 4.27 6.83 -3.68
CA SER A 74 3.38 7.40 -4.68
C SER A 74 2.09 7.84 -4.02
N HIS A 75 1.42 8.84 -4.56
CA HIS A 75 0.14 9.28 -4.05
C HIS A 75 -1.03 8.82 -4.96
N PRO A 76 -2.22 8.60 -4.39
CA PRO A 76 -3.41 8.32 -5.17
C PRO A 76 -3.72 9.50 -6.11
N LYS A 77 -3.81 9.22 -7.42
CA LYS A 77 -4.19 10.23 -8.40
C LYS A 77 -5.63 10.71 -8.18
N HIS A 78 -5.83 12.02 -8.25
CA HIS A 78 -7.14 12.66 -8.02
C HIS A 78 -8.15 12.39 -9.15
N ASN A 79 -7.66 12.27 -10.39
CA ASN A 79 -8.48 11.92 -11.53
C ASN A 79 -8.68 10.41 -11.57
N GLY A 80 -9.92 9.99 -11.36
CA GLY A 80 -10.32 8.59 -11.24
C GLY A 80 -9.79 7.78 -12.41
N ASP A 81 -8.78 6.98 -12.12
CA ASP A 81 -8.24 5.99 -13.05
C ASP A 81 -9.41 5.22 -13.66
N ARG A 82 -9.33 4.89 -14.95
CA ARG A 82 -10.40 4.18 -15.67
C ARG A 82 -10.82 2.91 -14.91
N ILE A 83 -9.87 2.28 -14.24
CA ILE A 83 -10.10 1.11 -13.37
C ILE A 83 -10.99 1.48 -12.17
N LEU A 84 -10.72 2.59 -11.48
CA LEU A 84 -11.51 3.03 -10.33
C LEU A 84 -12.95 3.36 -10.74
N GLN A 85 -13.14 4.00 -11.89
CA GLN A 85 -14.47 4.29 -12.46
C GLN A 85 -15.24 3.00 -12.79
N LEU A 86 -14.55 1.97 -13.31
CA LEU A 86 -15.15 0.67 -13.56
C LEU A 86 -15.59 -0.02 -12.26
N LEU A 87 -14.77 0.05 -11.21
CA LEU A 87 -15.12 -0.49 -9.89
C LEU A 87 -16.33 0.24 -9.25
N GLU A 88 -16.47 1.55 -9.48
CA GLU A 88 -17.63 2.33 -9.02
C GLU A 88 -18.97 1.87 -9.59
N CYS A 89 -18.96 1.26 -10.78
CA CYS A 89 -20.15 0.67 -11.39
C CYS A 89 -20.55 -0.67 -10.75
N ARG A 90 -19.64 -1.38 -10.08
CA ARG A 90 -19.86 -2.71 -9.49
C ARG A 90 -20.54 -2.64 -8.12
N ARG A 91 -21.67 -1.93 -8.04
CA ARG A 91 -22.35 -1.58 -6.76
C ARG A 91 -22.89 -2.78 -5.97
N SER A 92 -23.10 -3.93 -6.63
CA SER A 92 -23.52 -5.18 -5.99
C SER A 92 -22.38 -5.92 -5.28
N GLU A 93 -21.12 -5.57 -5.57
CA GLU A 93 -19.95 -6.25 -5.02
C GLU A 93 -19.41 -5.47 -3.82
N LYS A 94 -19.59 -6.05 -2.63
CA LYS A 94 -19.22 -5.41 -1.36
C LYS A 94 -17.74 -5.00 -1.32
N GLU A 95 -16.85 -5.87 -1.81
CA GLU A 95 -15.41 -5.62 -1.83
C GLU A 95 -15.04 -4.45 -2.75
N ALA A 96 -15.61 -4.40 -3.96
CA ALA A 96 -15.40 -3.29 -4.89
C ALA A 96 -15.86 -1.96 -4.30
N VAL A 97 -17.04 -1.95 -3.66
CA VAL A 97 -17.58 -0.74 -3.00
C VAL A 97 -16.68 -0.27 -1.85
N LEU A 98 -16.17 -1.20 -1.02
CA LEU A 98 -15.27 -0.86 0.07
C LEU A 98 -13.93 -0.32 -0.44
N PHE A 99 -13.38 -0.96 -1.47
CA PHE A 99 -12.14 -0.53 -2.10
C PHE A 99 -12.26 0.88 -2.67
N VAL A 100 -13.32 1.18 -3.42
CA VAL A 100 -13.59 2.52 -3.95
C VAL A 100 -13.66 3.56 -2.84
N LYS A 101 -14.41 3.28 -1.76
CA LYS A 101 -14.52 4.20 -0.61
C LYS A 101 -13.15 4.48 0.00
N LEU A 102 -12.34 3.44 0.19
CA LEU A 102 -10.98 3.56 0.71
C LEU A 102 -10.10 4.41 -0.21
N ARG A 103 -10.08 4.13 -1.53
CA ARG A 103 -9.29 4.92 -2.49
C ARG A 103 -9.71 6.39 -2.51
N ARG A 104 -11.01 6.69 -2.46
CA ARG A 104 -11.52 8.08 -2.38
C ARG A 104 -11.13 8.75 -1.06
N GLN A 105 -11.11 8.03 0.05
CA GLN A 105 -10.62 8.55 1.32
C GLN A 105 -9.12 8.88 1.24
N ARG A 106 -8.30 7.96 0.73
CA ARG A 106 -6.84 8.19 0.56
C ARG A 106 -6.54 9.37 -0.35
N ALA A 107 -7.26 9.48 -1.47
CA ALA A 107 -7.10 10.62 -2.38
C ALA A 107 -7.44 11.97 -1.74
N ARG A 108 -8.35 12.01 -0.74
CA ARG A 108 -8.65 13.24 0.04
C ARG A 108 -7.61 13.54 1.11
N GLN A 109 -6.99 12.51 1.67
CA GLN A 109 -5.90 12.66 2.66
C GLN A 109 -4.56 13.00 2.02
N SER A 110 -4.44 12.79 0.70
CA SER A 110 -3.26 13.15 -0.08
C SER A 110 -3.19 14.65 -0.30
N ARG A 111 -2.12 15.28 0.19
CA ARG A 111 -1.82 16.70 -0.05
C ARG A 111 -0.84 16.92 -1.21
N GLU A 112 -0.55 15.88 -2.00
CA GLU A 112 0.36 16.01 -3.17
C GLU A 112 -0.12 17.10 -4.14
N SER A 113 -1.43 17.24 -4.35
CA SER A 113 -2.01 18.30 -5.17
C SER A 113 -1.82 19.73 -4.63
N GLU A 114 -1.36 19.88 -3.39
CA GLU A 114 -1.06 21.18 -2.76
C GLU A 114 0.43 21.54 -2.81
N ARG A 115 1.31 20.62 -3.25
CA ARG A 115 2.76 20.81 -3.38
C ARG A 115 3.14 21.15 -4.82
#